data_AF-A0AAE2WKY0-F1
#
_entry.id   AF-A0AAE2WKY0-F1
#
_cell.length_a   1.000
_cell.length_b   1.000
_cell.length_c   1.000
_cell.angle_alpha   90.00
_cell.angle_beta   90.00
_cell.angle_gamma   90.00
#
_symmetry.space_group_name_H-M   'P 1'
#
loop_
_entity.id
_entity.type
_entity.pdbx_description
1 polymer ?
#
loop_
_entity_poly.entity_id
_entity_poly.type
_entity_poly.pdbx_seq_one_letter_code
_entity_poly.pdbx_strand_id
1 'polypeptide(L)'
;LFLDVLFPLSVDKVIFVDADQIFRTDMIDLVKLDLEGAPYGFTPMCDSRTEMEGFRFWKQGYWANYLRGRPYHISALYVVDLRRFREIAAG
;
A
#
# COMPACT_ATOMS: atom_id res chain seq x y z
N LEU A 1 -0.69 8.14 -9.25
CA LEU A 1 -0.57 9.26 -10.21
C LEU A 1 -1.46 10.41 -9.79
N PHE A 2 -2.78 10.30 -9.75
CA PHE A 2 -3.65 11.46 -9.48
C PHE A 2 -4.15 11.62 -8.04
N LEU A 3 -3.51 10.98 -7.05
CA LEU A 3 -4.07 10.90 -5.69
C LEU A 3 -4.15 12.26 -4.97
N ASP A 4 -3.28 13.19 -5.32
CA ASP A 4 -3.22 14.56 -4.82
C ASP A 4 -4.28 15.49 -5.42
N VAL A 5 -4.62 15.31 -6.70
CA VAL A 5 -5.54 16.19 -7.44
C VAL A 5 -6.96 15.63 -7.58
N LEU A 6 -7.14 14.31 -7.40
CA LEU A 6 -8.45 13.66 -7.57
C LEU A 6 -9.42 13.98 -6.44
N PHE A 7 -8.92 14.26 -5.24
CA PHE A 7 -9.73 14.49 -4.05
C PHE A 7 -9.69 15.96 -3.59
N PRO A 8 -10.81 16.50 -3.07
CA PRO A 8 -10.84 17.83 -2.46
C PRO A 8 -9.80 17.97 -1.34
N LEU A 9 -9.31 19.19 -1.12
CA LEU A 9 -8.33 19.53 -0.07
C LEU A 9 -8.85 19.25 1.35
N SER A 10 -10.16 19.14 1.53
CA SER A 10 -10.79 18.82 2.82
C SER A 10 -10.71 17.34 3.20
N VAL A 11 -10.23 16.46 2.30
CA VAL A 11 -10.09 15.03 2.56
C VAL A 11 -8.70 14.74 3.10
N ASP A 12 -8.64 14.24 4.33
CA ASP A 12 -7.37 14.04 5.04
C ASP A 12 -6.69 12.71 4.69
N LYS A 13 -7.47 11.64 4.59
CA LYS A 13 -6.97 10.27 4.38
C LYS A 13 -7.94 9.52 3.48
N VAL A 14 -7.41 8.68 2.60
CA VAL A 14 -8.18 7.81 1.71
C VAL A 14 -7.68 6.37 1.86
N ILE A 15 -8.60 5.41 1.78
CA ILE A 15 -8.29 3.99 1.73
C ILE A 15 -8.77 3.48 0.38
N PHE A 16 -7.87 2.87 -0.37
CA PHE A 16 -8.20 2.17 -1.59
C PHE A 16 -8.47 0.69 -1.30
N VAL A 17 -9.52 0.20 -1.92
CA VAL A 17 -10.04 -1.15 -1.79
C VAL A 17 -10.34 -1.64 -3.20
N ASP A 18 -9.77 -2.78 -3.59
CA ASP A 18 -10.12 -3.41 -4.85
C ASP A 18 -11.56 -3.95 -4.83
N ALA A 19 -12.23 -3.91 -5.99
CA ALA A 19 -13.66 -4.13 -6.09
C ALA A 19 -14.10 -5.57 -5.80
N ASP A 20 -13.18 -6.53 -5.90
CA ASP A 20 -13.41 -7.96 -5.65
C ASP A 20 -13.17 -8.37 -4.19
N GLN A 21 -12.77 -7.44 -3.32
CA GLN A 21 -12.45 -7.74 -1.93
C GLN A 21 -13.68 -7.81 -1.03
N ILE A 22 -13.62 -8.70 -0.04
CA ILE A 22 -14.60 -8.82 1.03
C ILE A 22 -13.94 -8.46 2.35
N PHE A 23 -14.52 -7.49 3.06
CA PHE A 23 -14.04 -7.03 4.36
C PHE A 23 -14.85 -7.65 5.49
N ARG A 24 -14.16 -8.07 6.55
CA ARG A 24 -14.76 -8.64 7.76
C ARG A 24 -14.37 -7.90 9.03
N THR A 25 -13.64 -6.79 8.88
CA THR A 25 -13.10 -5.96 9.97
C THR A 25 -13.65 -4.54 9.83
N ASP A 26 -13.66 -3.79 10.92
CA ASP A 26 -13.98 -2.36 10.89
C ASP A 26 -12.86 -1.58 10.20
N MET A 27 -13.20 -0.86 9.13
CA MET A 27 -12.25 -0.06 8.35
C MET A 27 -11.73 1.16 9.10
N ILE A 28 -12.37 1.56 10.21
CA ILE A 28 -11.87 2.64 11.07
C ILE A 28 -10.47 2.32 11.61
N ASP A 29 -10.13 1.05 11.81
CA ASP A 29 -8.81 0.65 12.28
C ASP A 29 -7.71 1.05 11.27
N LEU A 30 -7.99 0.92 9.97
CA LEU A 30 -7.08 1.37 8.91
C LEU A 30 -6.99 2.89 8.81
N VAL A 31 -8.05 3.62 9.16
CA VAL A 31 -8.02 5.09 9.23
C VAL A 31 -7.13 5.55 10.39
N LYS A 32 -7.20 4.87 11.53
CA LYS A 32 -6.43 5.17 12.75
C LYS A 32 -4.99 4.66 12.72
N LEU A 33 -4.65 3.80 11.75
CA LEU A 33 -3.31 3.26 11.60
C LEU A 33 -2.28 4.41 11.49
N ASP A 34 -1.27 4.35 12.36
CA ASP A 34 -0.12 5.24 12.30
C ASP A 34 0.80 4.79 11.16
N LEU A 35 1.06 5.71 10.22
CA LEU A 35 1.95 5.47 9.09
C LEU A 35 3.39 5.91 9.41
N GLU A 36 3.68 6.30 10.64
CA GLU A 36 5.02 6.68 11.11
C GLU A 36 5.65 7.80 10.25
N GLY A 37 4.80 8.73 9.79
CA GLY A 37 5.19 9.84 8.91
C GLY A 37 5.30 9.49 7.41
N ALA A 38 5.04 8.24 7.03
CA ALA A 38 4.94 7.84 5.64
C ALA A 38 3.64 8.37 4.98
N PRO A 39 3.70 8.77 3.71
CA PRO A 39 2.54 9.30 2.98
C PRO A 39 1.52 8.23 2.58
N TYR A 40 1.92 6.95 2.55
CA TYR A 40 1.08 5.83 2.18
C TYR A 40 1.55 4.53 2.85
N GLY A 41 0.62 3.60 3.07
CA GLY A 41 0.88 2.27 3.62
C GLY A 41 0.29 1.19 2.72
N PHE A 42 1.07 0.13 2.46
CA PHE A 42 0.67 -1.00 1.63
C PHE A 42 0.84 -2.32 2.37
N THR A 43 0.08 -3.33 1.95
CA THR A 43 0.25 -4.70 2.46
C THR A 43 1.34 -5.45 1.67
N PRO A 44 2.27 -6.15 2.33
CA PRO A 44 3.27 -6.96 1.64
C PRO A 44 2.65 -8.24 1.06
N MET A 45 3.31 -8.82 0.04
CA MET A 45 2.95 -10.14 -0.48
C MET A 45 3.12 -11.21 0.60
N CYS A 46 2.14 -12.12 0.69
CA CYS A 46 2.15 -13.21 1.66
C CYS A 46 3.23 -14.25 1.33
N ASP A 47 4.09 -14.54 2.30
CA ASP A 47 5.14 -15.55 2.17
C ASP A 47 4.79 -16.92 2.78
N SER A 48 3.61 -17.07 3.39
CA SER A 48 3.23 -18.25 4.18
C SER A 48 3.14 -19.59 3.41
N ARG A 49 2.80 -19.58 2.12
CA ARG A 49 2.66 -20.80 1.30
C ARG A 49 3.98 -21.17 0.59
N THR A 50 4.72 -22.12 1.14
CA THR A 50 6.02 -22.56 0.61
C THR A 50 5.92 -23.32 -0.72
N GLU A 51 4.81 -24.01 -0.98
CA GLU A 51 4.56 -24.73 -2.24
C GLU A 51 4.55 -23.81 -3.47
N MET A 52 4.29 -22.51 -3.27
CA MET A 52 4.17 -21.52 -4.34
C MET A 52 5.47 -20.73 -4.58
N GLU A 53 6.60 -21.12 -3.95
CA GLU A 53 7.85 -20.36 -4.03
C GLU A 53 8.33 -20.16 -5.49
N GLY A 54 8.10 -21.14 -6.35
CA GLY A 54 8.48 -21.07 -7.78
C GLY A 54 7.78 -19.97 -8.58
N PHE A 55 6.63 -19.46 -8.11
CA PHE A 55 5.89 -18.37 -8.75
C PHE A 55 6.26 -16.98 -8.22
N ARG A 56 7.11 -16.91 -7.17
CA ARG A 56 7.48 -15.65 -6.50
C ARG A 56 8.59 -14.93 -7.25
N PHE A 57 8.23 -14.34 -8.39
CA PHE A 57 9.17 -13.63 -9.25
C PHE A 57 9.88 -12.46 -8.54
N TRP A 58 9.27 -11.87 -7.51
CA TRP A 58 9.86 -10.75 -6.77
C TRP A 58 11.05 -11.14 -5.89
N LYS A 59 11.25 -12.44 -5.62
CA LYS A 59 12.38 -12.95 -4.83
C LYS A 59 13.61 -13.31 -5.68
N GLN A 60 13.55 -13.14 -6.99
CA GLN A 60 14.61 -13.55 -7.90
C GLN A 60 14.99 -12.45 -8.90
N GLY A 61 16.21 -12.54 -9.44
CA GLY A 61 16.67 -11.69 -10.53
C GLY A 61 16.62 -10.20 -10.24
N TYR A 62 15.99 -9.45 -11.16
CA TYR A 62 15.94 -7.99 -11.13
C TYR A 62 15.27 -7.45 -9.85
N TRP A 63 14.11 -7.99 -9.47
CA TRP A 63 13.33 -7.47 -8.34
C TRP A 63 14.04 -7.66 -7.00
N ALA A 64 14.65 -8.82 -6.76
CA ALA A 64 15.42 -9.05 -5.55
C ALA A 64 16.59 -8.05 -5.41
N ASN A 65 17.30 -7.80 -6.51
CA ASN A 65 18.43 -6.86 -6.54
C ASN A 65 17.98 -5.41 -6.37
N TYR A 66 16.84 -5.04 -6.97
CA TYR A 66 16.31 -3.68 -6.90
C TYR A 66 15.72 -3.36 -5.52
N LEU A 67 14.96 -4.30 -4.94
CA LEU A 67 14.28 -4.12 -3.67
C LEU A 67 15.24 -4.08 -2.48
N ARG A 68 16.43 -4.70 -2.57
CA ARG A 68 17.49 -4.64 -1.54
C ARG A 68 16.98 -4.94 -0.13
N GLY A 69 16.17 -6.00 0.00
CA GLY A 69 15.56 -6.42 1.26
C GLY A 69 14.25 -5.72 1.61
N ARG A 70 13.76 -4.77 0.80
CA ARG A 70 12.40 -4.24 0.94
C ARG A 70 11.37 -5.27 0.48
N PRO A 71 10.20 -5.35 1.14
CA PRO A 71 9.15 -6.25 0.72
C PRO A 71 8.52 -5.81 -0.60
N TYR A 72 8.03 -6.79 -1.35
CA TYR A 72 7.17 -6.55 -2.51
C TYR A 72 5.72 -6.37 -2.03
N HIS A 73 5.10 -5.24 -2.39
CA HIS A 73 3.79 -4.84 -1.88
C HIS A 73 2.67 -5.14 -2.89
N ILE A 74 1.46 -5.38 -2.39
CA ILE A 74 0.24 -5.59 -3.19
C ILE A 74 -0.57 -4.28 -3.23
N SER A 75 -1.05 -3.90 -4.41
CA SER A 75 -1.85 -2.68 -4.62
C SER A 75 -3.36 -2.86 -4.40
N ALA A 76 -3.82 -4.01 -3.89
CA ALA A 76 -5.24 -4.31 -3.76
C ALA A 76 -5.89 -3.63 -2.53
N LEU A 77 -5.08 -3.30 -1.52
CA LEU A 77 -5.49 -2.55 -0.33
C LEU A 77 -4.33 -1.66 0.09
N TYR A 78 -4.57 -0.34 0.13
CA TYR A 78 -3.59 0.63 0.62
C TYR A 78 -4.25 1.86 1.23
N VAL A 79 -3.52 2.50 2.14
CA VAL A 79 -3.94 3.73 2.83
C VAL A 79 -3.06 4.88 2.34
N VAL A 80 -3.66 6.04 2.08
CA VAL A 80 -2.97 7.26 1.67
C VAL A 80 -3.31 8.37 2.65
N ASP A 81 -2.29 8.91 3.31
CA ASP A 81 -2.40 10.17 4.06
C ASP A 81 -2.25 11.32 3.06
N LEU A 82 -3.36 11.92 2.66
CA LEU A 82 -3.38 12.96 1.63
C LEU A 82 -2.74 14.26 2.10
N ARG A 83 -2.79 14.57 3.39
CA ARG A 83 -2.10 15.75 3.93
C ARG A 83 -0.60 15.57 3.76
N ARG A 84 -0.06 14.44 4.24
CA ARG A 84 1.36 14.15 4.14
C ARG A 84 1.81 13.97 2.69
N PHE A 85 1.01 13.33 1.86
CA PHE A 85 1.29 13.11 0.44
C PHE A 85 1.44 14.43 -0.34
N ARG A 86 0.58 15.41 -0.06
CA ARG A 86 0.65 16.75 -0.68
C ARG A 86 1.82 17.57 -0.15
N GLU A 87 2.12 17.50 1.15
CA GLU A 87 3.25 18.22 1.76
C GLU A 87 4.59 17.88 1.11
N ILE A 88 4.79 16.61 0.76
CA ILE A 88 6.07 16.13 0.20
C ILE A 88 6.09 16.14 -1.33
N ALA A 89 5.02 16.61 -1.99
CA ALA A 89 4.86 16.58 -3.44
C ALA A 89 5.18 15.21 -4.05
N ALA A 90 4.62 14.14 -3.49
CA ALA A 90 4.85 12.76 -3.97
C ALA A 90 4.06 12.39 -5.24
N GLY A 91 3.23 13.31 -5.76
CA GLY A 91 2.41 13.15 -6.97
C GLY A 91 3.16 13.39 -8.26
#